data_AF-A0A162V8Q8-F1
#
_entry.id   AF-A0A162V8Q8-F1
#
_cell.length_a   1.000
_cell.length_b   1.000
_cell.length_c   1.000
_cell.angle_alpha   90.00
_cell.angle_beta   90.00
_cell.angle_gamma   90.00
#
_symmetry.space_group_name_H-M   'P 1'
#
loop_
_entity.id
_entity.type
_entity.pdbx_description
1 polymer ?
#
loop_
_entity_poly.entity_id
_entity_poly.type
_entity_poly.pdbx_seq_one_letter_code
_entity_poly.pdbx_strand_id
1 'polypeptide(L)'
;MKFSIIASALLLAASSTYAAECSQGYYQCGGKLWTGPTCCTAGFTCVAAENNEWYSQCVPNAQVNNNTTTKAATTTKATTTTTKAAATTTSKAPTTTTTTTSKAPVTTTTTKAPVTTTTTTTKAPTTTTTTTKAAATTPAASTGYSPISGGFSGNGHTTRYWDCCKPSCAWDGKASVTKPVLTCAKDGVSRLGADVQSGCVGGQAYMCNDNQPWVINDNLSYGFAAASLGSAGASAFCCGCYELTFTNTAVSGKKFVVQVTNTGDDLTTNHFDLQMPGGGVGYFNGCQSQWNTNTDGWGARYGGISSLSECDNLPTQLQAGCKWRFGWFKNADNPDVTFKAVTCPAEIIAKTGCQRN
;
A
#
# COMPACT_ATOMS: atom_id res chain seq x y z
N MET A 1 50.49 -19.96 58.97
CA MET A 1 51.08 -19.03 57.98
C MET A 1 50.64 -19.41 56.58
N LYS A 2 49.95 -18.51 55.85
CA LYS A 2 49.99 -18.36 54.39
C LYS A 2 49.23 -17.08 54.00
N PHE A 3 49.80 -16.30 53.09
CA PHE A 3 49.25 -15.04 52.56
C PHE A 3 48.54 -15.28 51.21
N SER A 4 47.66 -14.36 50.83
CA SER A 4 47.47 -13.76 49.48
C SER A 4 46.07 -13.15 49.39
N ILE A 5 45.87 -11.82 49.39
CA ILE A 5 46.19 -10.81 48.36
C ILE A 5 45.08 -10.66 47.30
N ILE A 6 44.23 -9.65 47.54
CA ILE A 6 43.63 -8.64 46.64
C ILE A 6 43.55 -8.95 45.14
N ALA A 7 42.34 -8.79 44.58
CA ALA A 7 42.13 -8.33 43.20
C ALA A 7 40.86 -7.46 43.11
N SER A 8 41.00 -6.13 43.04
CA SER A 8 39.87 -5.22 42.77
C SER A 8 39.62 -5.11 41.27
N ALA A 9 38.42 -5.42 40.80
CA ALA A 9 38.04 -5.24 39.40
C ALA A 9 37.71 -3.77 39.09
N LEU A 10 38.55 -3.12 38.30
CA LEU A 10 38.30 -1.77 37.80
C LEU A 10 37.39 -1.84 36.56
N LEU A 11 36.18 -1.29 36.62
CA LEU A 11 35.31 -1.22 35.43
C LEU A 11 35.83 -0.12 34.48
N LEU A 12 36.35 -0.53 33.32
CA LEU A 12 36.58 0.38 32.20
C LEU A 12 35.24 0.62 31.48
N ALA A 13 34.79 1.87 31.43
CA ALA A 13 33.69 2.27 30.57
C ALA A 13 34.16 2.29 29.11
N ALA A 14 33.65 1.35 28.31
CA ALA A 14 33.93 1.30 26.88
C ALA A 14 33.11 2.35 26.12
N SER A 15 33.71 3.53 25.90
CA SER A 15 33.13 4.58 25.05
C SER A 15 33.09 4.11 23.59
N SER A 16 31.93 3.61 23.15
CA SER A 16 31.72 3.20 21.75
C SER A 16 31.82 4.38 20.80
N THR A 17 33.02 4.61 20.24
CA THR A 17 33.25 5.53 19.13
C THR A 17 32.64 4.96 17.86
N TYR A 18 31.35 5.20 17.66
CA TYR A 18 30.70 4.96 16.37
C TYR A 18 31.41 5.79 15.30
N ALA A 19 32.19 5.13 14.44
CA ALA A 19 32.57 5.73 13.17
C ALA A 19 31.27 6.00 12.39
N ALA A 20 31.05 7.26 12.00
CA ALA A 20 29.87 7.65 11.24
C ALA A 20 30.01 7.12 9.80
N GLU A 21 29.62 5.86 9.59
CA GLU A 21 29.48 5.27 8.26
C GLU A 21 28.58 6.15 7.39
N CYS A 22 28.87 6.23 6.09
CA CYS A 22 28.04 7.03 5.19
C CYS A 22 26.59 6.54 5.18
N SER A 23 25.67 7.50 5.14
CA SER A 23 24.24 7.23 5.19
C SER A 23 23.82 6.35 4.02
N GLN A 24 22.99 5.36 4.31
CA GLN A 24 22.55 4.37 3.33
C GLN A 24 21.64 5.02 2.28
N GLY A 25 21.46 4.35 1.14
CA GLY A 25 20.55 4.81 0.08
C GLY A 25 19.16 5.16 0.63
N TYR A 26 18.65 6.34 0.28
CA TYR A 26 17.38 6.94 0.74
C TYR A 26 17.32 7.36 2.23
N TYR A 27 18.40 7.30 3.00
CA TYR A 27 18.45 7.83 4.37
C TYR A 27 18.84 9.32 4.39
N GLN A 28 18.61 9.98 5.54
CA GLN A 28 19.00 11.38 5.75
C GLN A 28 20.53 11.52 5.80
N CYS A 29 21.05 12.54 5.12
CA CYS A 29 22.47 12.85 4.98
C CYS A 29 22.79 14.34 5.20
N GLY A 30 21.81 15.13 5.66
CA GLY A 30 21.97 16.57 5.84
C GLY A 30 20.68 17.27 6.22
N GLY A 31 20.76 18.60 6.27
CA GLY A 31 19.71 19.48 6.78
C GLY A 31 20.16 20.24 8.03
N LYS A 32 19.51 21.37 8.33
CA LYS A 32 19.75 22.11 9.57
C LYS A 32 19.57 21.22 10.81
N LEU A 33 20.52 21.33 11.75
CA LEU A 33 20.61 20.53 12.98
C LEU A 33 20.79 19.01 12.79
N TRP A 34 21.06 18.52 11.57
CA TRP A 34 21.44 17.12 11.38
C TRP A 34 22.82 16.83 12.00
N THR A 35 22.87 15.84 12.90
CA THR A 35 24.09 15.40 13.60
C THR A 35 24.60 14.02 13.15
N GLY A 36 23.89 13.38 12.21
CA GLY A 36 24.28 12.09 11.63
C GLY A 36 25.28 12.22 10.47
N PRO A 37 25.50 11.13 9.71
CA PRO A 37 26.45 11.11 8.60
C PRO A 37 26.09 12.12 7.51
N THR A 38 27.09 12.73 6.88
CA THR A 38 26.92 13.74 5.80
C THR A 38 27.36 13.25 4.41
N CYS A 39 27.84 12.01 4.32
CA CYS A 39 28.12 11.32 3.07
C CYS A 39 27.10 10.21 2.81
N CYS A 40 27.04 9.71 1.58
CA CYS A 40 26.17 8.62 1.15
C CYS A 40 26.96 7.38 0.73
N THR A 41 26.36 6.19 0.84
CA THR A 41 26.92 4.96 0.27
C THR A 41 27.10 5.04 -1.25
N ALA A 42 28.05 4.27 -1.78
CA ALA A 42 28.39 4.29 -3.21
C ALA A 42 27.15 4.10 -4.12
N GLY A 43 27.07 4.93 -5.17
CA GLY A 43 25.91 4.99 -6.08
C GLY A 43 24.84 6.03 -5.71
N PHE A 44 24.96 6.68 -4.55
CA PHE A 44 24.05 7.72 -4.07
C PHE A 44 24.78 9.04 -3.82
N THR A 45 24.05 10.15 -3.95
CA THR A 45 24.51 11.52 -3.69
C THR A 45 23.57 12.17 -2.68
N CYS A 46 24.11 12.99 -1.77
CA CYS A 46 23.29 13.73 -0.82
C CYS A 46 22.64 14.94 -1.51
N VAL A 47 21.31 14.95 -1.58
CA VAL A 47 20.51 16.00 -2.22
C VAL A 47 19.59 16.64 -1.20
N ALA A 48 19.59 17.97 -1.10
CA ALA A 48 18.64 18.71 -0.26
C ALA A 48 17.22 18.60 -0.83
N ALA A 49 16.22 18.37 0.02
CA ALA A 49 14.83 18.29 -0.43
C ALA A 49 14.31 19.67 -0.90
N GLU A 50 13.50 19.67 -1.95
CA GLU A 50 12.91 20.90 -2.49
C GLU A 50 12.10 21.63 -1.41
N ASN A 51 12.36 22.93 -1.26
CA ASN A 51 11.73 23.81 -0.27
C ASN A 51 11.95 23.39 1.21
N ASN A 52 12.87 22.49 1.53
CA ASN A 52 13.14 22.05 2.91
C ASN A 52 14.65 22.05 3.27
N GLU A 53 15.10 23.14 3.90
CA GLU A 53 16.48 23.28 4.42
C GLU A 53 16.81 22.41 5.65
N TRP A 54 15.82 21.71 6.22
CA TRP A 54 15.99 20.84 7.40
C TRP A 54 16.24 19.38 7.03
N TYR A 55 16.25 19.04 5.74
CA TYR A 55 16.36 17.65 5.28
C TYR A 55 17.12 17.52 3.95
N SER A 56 18.16 16.68 3.94
CA SER A 56 18.81 16.18 2.72
C SER A 56 18.84 14.65 2.74
N GLN A 57 18.63 14.02 1.58
CA GLN A 57 18.50 12.56 1.43
C GLN A 57 19.55 11.99 0.46
N CYS A 58 19.99 10.76 0.70
CA CYS A 58 20.82 10.02 -0.25
C CYS A 58 19.99 9.55 -1.44
N VAL A 59 20.05 10.28 -2.56
CA VAL A 59 19.31 9.98 -3.81
C VAL A 59 20.23 9.23 -4.79
N PRO A 60 19.75 8.20 -5.51
CA PRO A 60 20.54 7.50 -6.52
C PRO A 60 21.10 8.45 -7.58
N ASN A 61 22.36 8.29 -7.96
CA ASN A 61 23.04 9.16 -8.92
C ASN A 61 22.33 9.25 -10.29
N ALA A 62 21.54 8.24 -10.66
CA ALA A 62 20.71 8.25 -11.87
C ALA A 62 19.55 9.26 -11.81
N GLN A 63 18.98 9.54 -10.64
CA GLN A 63 17.84 10.45 -10.48
C GLN A 63 18.28 11.93 -10.35
N VAL A 64 19.48 12.18 -9.82
CA VAL A 64 20.08 13.52 -9.70
C VAL A 64 20.18 14.22 -11.07
N ASN A 65 20.37 13.46 -12.15
CA ASN A 65 20.56 13.97 -13.50
C ASN A 65 19.27 14.46 -14.20
N ASN A 66 18.09 14.23 -13.62
CA ASN A 66 16.80 14.42 -14.29
C ASN A 66 15.99 15.64 -13.77
N ASN A 67 16.58 16.47 -12.91
CA ASN A 67 15.93 17.66 -12.34
C ASN A 67 16.92 18.84 -12.26
N THR A 68 17.21 19.48 -13.40
CA THR A 68 18.14 20.64 -13.45
C THR A 68 17.71 21.70 -14.45
N THR A 69 16.49 22.22 -14.31
CA THR A 69 16.02 23.39 -15.06
C THR A 69 16.57 24.68 -14.45
N THR A 70 17.79 25.04 -14.83
CA THR A 70 18.38 26.40 -14.77
C THR A 70 18.14 27.23 -13.50
N LYS A 71 19.11 27.22 -12.58
CA LYS A 71 19.49 28.42 -11.82
C LYS A 71 21.01 28.59 -11.88
N ALA A 72 21.47 29.73 -12.37
CA ALA A 72 22.90 29.97 -12.57
C ALA A 72 23.64 30.06 -11.22
N ALA A 73 24.69 29.25 -11.06
CA ALA A 73 25.64 29.35 -9.95
C ALA A 73 26.90 30.07 -10.44
N THR A 74 27.24 31.21 -9.83
CA THR A 74 28.41 32.02 -10.21
C THR A 74 29.70 31.31 -9.81
N THR A 75 30.37 30.65 -10.74
CA THR A 75 31.62 29.93 -10.49
C THR A 75 32.83 30.87 -10.44
N THR A 76 33.49 30.94 -9.28
CA THR A 76 34.80 31.59 -9.16
C THR A 76 35.88 30.79 -9.89
N LYS A 77 36.78 31.52 -10.54
CA LYS A 77 37.81 31.03 -11.45
C LYS A 77 38.87 30.17 -10.75
N ALA A 78 38.98 28.89 -11.13
CA ALA A 78 40.18 28.07 -10.96
C ALA A 78 40.80 27.79 -12.34
N THR A 79 42.13 27.81 -12.44
CA THR A 79 42.86 27.77 -13.72
C THR A 79 43.68 26.49 -13.86
N THR A 80 43.48 25.74 -14.94
CA THR A 80 44.43 24.72 -15.42
C THR A 80 44.41 24.63 -16.95
N THR A 81 45.52 24.18 -17.54
CA THR A 81 45.90 24.54 -18.91
C THR A 81 45.65 23.44 -19.95
N THR A 82 45.57 23.86 -21.21
CA THR A 82 45.33 23.06 -22.43
C THR A 82 46.38 21.99 -22.75
N THR A 83 45.94 20.88 -23.34
CA THR A 83 46.58 20.23 -24.50
C THR A 83 45.52 19.74 -25.51
N LYS A 84 45.91 19.44 -26.75
CA LYS A 84 45.01 19.32 -27.92
C LYS A 84 45.50 18.29 -28.96
N ALA A 85 44.66 17.29 -29.27
CA ALA A 85 44.58 16.54 -30.54
C ALA A 85 43.22 15.79 -30.56
N ALA A 86 42.34 15.73 -31.58
CA ALA A 86 42.30 16.08 -33.02
C ALA A 86 42.50 14.91 -34.01
N ALA A 87 41.40 14.53 -34.72
CA ALA A 87 41.30 13.62 -35.89
C ALA A 87 41.64 12.13 -35.63
N THR A 88 41.16 11.07 -36.34
CA THR A 88 40.09 10.77 -37.37
C THR A 88 39.87 9.22 -37.38
N THR A 89 39.14 8.46 -38.23
CA THR A 89 38.49 8.64 -39.57
C THR A 89 37.43 7.54 -39.84
N THR A 90 36.24 7.89 -40.39
CA THR A 90 35.36 7.13 -41.34
C THR A 90 34.84 5.68 -41.11
N SER A 91 33.68 5.42 -41.75
CA SER A 91 33.14 4.13 -42.27
C SER A 91 32.44 3.16 -41.30
N LYS A 92 31.50 2.29 -41.72
CA LYS A 92 30.50 2.31 -42.83
C LYS A 92 29.44 1.24 -42.51
N ALA A 93 28.17 1.45 -42.88
CA ALA A 93 27.10 0.46 -42.71
C ALA A 93 27.26 -0.77 -43.63
N PRO A 94 26.57 -1.88 -43.29
CA PRO A 94 25.65 -2.44 -44.28
C PRO A 94 24.21 -2.52 -43.75
N THR A 95 23.28 -2.06 -44.58
CA THR A 95 21.84 -2.30 -44.44
C THR A 95 21.52 -3.73 -44.88
N THR A 96 20.68 -4.46 -44.13
CA THR A 96 20.08 -5.72 -44.61
C THR A 96 18.58 -5.51 -44.77
N THR A 97 18.11 -5.53 -46.03
CA THR A 97 16.70 -5.38 -46.38
C THR A 97 16.08 -6.77 -46.60
N THR A 98 15.03 -7.11 -45.86
CA THR A 98 14.25 -8.33 -46.09
C THR A 98 12.79 -7.99 -46.38
N THR A 99 12.47 -7.85 -47.67
CA THR A 99 11.12 -7.72 -48.20
C THR A 99 10.41 -9.07 -48.22
N THR A 100 9.13 -9.15 -47.85
CA THR A 100 8.12 -9.94 -48.63
C THR A 100 6.67 -9.70 -48.18
N THR A 101 5.81 -9.51 -49.19
CA THR A 101 4.37 -9.88 -49.26
C THR A 101 3.43 -9.53 -48.11
N SER A 102 2.58 -8.53 -48.37
CA SER A 102 1.21 -8.46 -47.83
C SER A 102 0.31 -9.55 -48.41
N LYS A 103 -0.75 -9.93 -47.68
CA LYS A 103 -1.95 -10.57 -48.25
C LYS A 103 -3.20 -10.09 -47.50
N ALA A 104 -4.30 -9.91 -48.24
CA ALA A 104 -5.55 -9.33 -47.76
C ALA A 104 -6.31 -10.25 -46.77
N PRO A 105 -7.20 -9.70 -45.92
CA PRO A 105 -7.96 -10.48 -44.94
C PRO A 105 -8.95 -11.44 -45.62
N VAL A 106 -9.11 -12.62 -45.03
CA VAL A 106 -10.14 -13.59 -45.43
C VAL A 106 -11.41 -13.32 -44.64
N THR A 107 -12.50 -13.02 -45.33
CA THR A 107 -13.84 -12.90 -44.75
C THR A 107 -14.50 -14.28 -44.67
N THR A 108 -14.79 -14.76 -43.47
CA THR A 108 -15.48 -16.06 -43.26
C THR A 108 -16.88 -15.86 -42.70
N THR A 109 -17.84 -15.63 -43.58
CA THR A 109 -19.27 -15.55 -43.26
C THR A 109 -19.90 -16.94 -43.23
N THR A 110 -20.41 -17.42 -42.09
CA THR A 110 -21.48 -18.45 -42.09
C THR A 110 -22.29 -18.57 -40.78
N THR A 111 -23.61 -18.74 -40.97
CA THR A 111 -24.58 -19.44 -40.08
C THR A 111 -24.63 -19.14 -38.58
N LYS A 112 -25.57 -18.25 -38.21
CA LYS A 112 -26.25 -18.21 -36.90
C LYS A 112 -27.51 -19.08 -36.96
N ALA A 113 -27.66 -20.07 -36.07
CA ALA A 113 -28.93 -20.79 -35.82
C ALA A 113 -28.87 -21.56 -34.48
N PRO A 114 -30.02 -21.85 -33.84
CA PRO A 114 -31.18 -21.00 -33.63
C PRO A 114 -31.41 -20.69 -32.13
N VAL A 115 -32.13 -19.62 -31.80
CA VAL A 115 -32.55 -19.34 -30.42
C VAL A 115 -33.89 -20.01 -30.16
N THR A 116 -33.95 -20.94 -29.20
CA THR A 116 -35.20 -21.57 -28.76
C THR A 116 -35.95 -20.62 -27.82
N THR A 117 -36.90 -19.86 -28.37
CA THR A 117 -37.80 -19.01 -27.58
C THR A 117 -38.90 -19.84 -26.93
N THR A 118 -38.74 -20.15 -25.63
CA THR A 118 -39.81 -20.79 -24.84
C THR A 118 -40.85 -19.75 -24.43
N THR A 119 -41.98 -19.70 -25.13
CA THR A 119 -43.11 -18.82 -24.83
C THR A 119 -43.89 -19.35 -23.61
N THR A 120 -43.68 -18.76 -22.43
CA THR A 120 -44.58 -18.95 -21.28
C THR A 120 -45.71 -17.93 -21.31
N THR A 121 -46.95 -18.40 -21.17
CA THR A 121 -48.17 -17.60 -21.34
C THR A 121 -48.42 -16.65 -20.17
N THR A 122 -48.86 -15.44 -20.49
CA THR A 122 -49.35 -14.47 -19.52
C THR A 122 -50.67 -14.92 -18.90
N LYS A 123 -50.81 -14.75 -17.58
CA LYS A 123 -52.11 -14.71 -16.90
C LYS A 123 -52.17 -13.48 -15.99
N ALA A 124 -53.16 -12.61 -16.24
CA ALA A 124 -53.43 -11.40 -15.47
C ALA A 124 -54.06 -11.74 -14.09
N PRO A 125 -54.09 -10.80 -13.13
CA PRO A 125 -54.07 -11.14 -11.70
C PRO A 125 -55.44 -11.45 -11.09
N THR A 126 -55.42 -12.23 -10.01
CA THR A 126 -56.54 -12.36 -9.07
C THR A 126 -56.37 -11.35 -7.94
N THR A 127 -57.36 -10.47 -7.75
CA THR A 127 -57.34 -9.46 -6.68
C THR A 127 -57.67 -10.08 -5.32
N THR A 128 -56.68 -10.16 -4.42
CA THR A 128 -56.90 -10.55 -3.01
C THR A 128 -56.71 -9.32 -2.10
N THR A 129 -57.81 -8.84 -1.52
CA THR A 129 -57.81 -7.66 -0.64
C THR A 129 -57.32 -8.02 0.76
N THR A 130 -56.00 -8.04 0.97
CA THR A 130 -55.40 -8.20 2.30
C THR A 130 -55.35 -6.86 3.04
N THR A 131 -55.89 -6.81 4.25
CA THR A 131 -55.99 -5.59 5.06
C THR A 131 -54.63 -5.05 5.49
N THR A 132 -54.46 -3.72 5.41
CA THR A 132 -53.24 -3.01 5.80
C THR A 132 -53.07 -2.97 7.32
N LYS A 133 -52.48 -4.01 7.89
CA LYS A 133 -51.86 -3.92 9.23
C LYS A 133 -50.58 -3.10 9.10
N ALA A 134 -50.41 -2.11 9.96
CA ALA A 134 -49.24 -1.21 9.92
C ALA A 134 -47.93 -2.01 9.93
N ALA A 135 -47.00 -1.63 9.05
CA ALA A 135 -45.69 -2.26 8.96
C ALA A 135 -44.91 -1.97 10.27
N ALA A 136 -44.77 -2.99 11.12
CA ALA A 136 -43.84 -2.94 12.23
C ALA A 136 -42.44 -2.73 11.64
N THR A 137 -41.73 -1.70 12.12
CA THR A 137 -40.35 -1.43 11.73
C THR A 137 -39.48 -2.64 12.06
N THR A 138 -39.10 -3.40 11.03
CA THR A 138 -38.15 -4.49 11.15
C THR A 138 -36.89 -3.94 11.82
N PRO A 139 -36.45 -4.49 12.98
CA PRO A 139 -35.20 -4.06 13.59
C PRO A 139 -34.08 -4.21 12.56
N ALA A 140 -33.28 -3.16 12.37
CA ALA A 140 -32.13 -3.24 11.49
C ALA A 140 -31.26 -4.42 11.94
N ALA A 141 -30.91 -5.30 11.01
CA ALA A 141 -30.11 -6.49 11.33
C ALA A 141 -28.83 -6.05 12.04
N SER A 142 -28.59 -6.59 13.24
CA SER A 142 -27.44 -6.21 14.08
C SER A 142 -26.17 -6.38 13.27
N THR A 143 -25.49 -5.28 12.97
CA THR A 143 -24.40 -5.25 11.99
C THR A 143 -23.10 -5.85 12.53
N GLY A 144 -23.08 -6.46 13.72
CA GLY A 144 -21.85 -6.99 14.35
C GLY A 144 -20.91 -5.91 14.91
N TYR A 145 -21.26 -4.64 14.74
CA TYR A 145 -20.55 -3.48 15.26
C TYR A 145 -21.52 -2.34 15.63
N SER A 146 -21.10 -1.49 16.58
CA SER A 146 -21.81 -0.30 17.04
C SER A 146 -20.92 0.95 16.94
N PRO A 147 -21.48 2.15 16.70
CA PRO A 147 -20.71 3.41 16.72
C PRO A 147 -20.08 3.68 18.10
N ILE A 148 -18.85 4.20 18.11
CA ILE A 148 -18.17 4.65 19.32
C ILE A 148 -18.48 6.13 19.56
N SER A 149 -19.17 6.45 20.66
CA SER A 149 -19.46 7.84 21.04
C SER A 149 -18.16 8.61 21.31
N GLY A 150 -18.04 9.81 20.75
CA GLY A 150 -16.82 10.63 20.82
C GLY A 150 -15.62 10.12 20.00
N GLY A 151 -15.76 9.01 19.27
CA GLY A 151 -14.70 8.51 18.38
C GLY A 151 -14.57 9.34 17.09
N PHE A 152 -13.42 9.21 16.41
CA PHE A 152 -13.15 9.91 15.15
C PHE A 152 -14.28 9.72 14.13
N SER A 153 -14.69 10.82 13.50
CA SER A 153 -15.67 10.84 12.42
C SER A 153 -15.50 12.08 11.55
N GLY A 154 -16.10 12.06 10.36
CA GLY A 154 -16.09 13.20 9.44
C GLY A 154 -16.16 12.78 7.98
N ASN A 155 -15.73 13.68 7.10
CA ASN A 155 -15.47 13.38 5.68
C ASN A 155 -14.03 12.88 5.53
N GLY A 156 -13.80 12.06 4.50
CA GLY A 156 -12.48 11.55 4.15
C GLY A 156 -12.39 11.11 2.68
N HIS A 157 -11.16 10.88 2.23
CA HIS A 157 -10.84 10.40 0.89
C HIS A 157 -10.33 8.95 0.96
N THR A 158 -10.38 8.22 -0.16
CA THR A 158 -9.79 6.87 -0.23
C THR A 158 -8.87 6.68 -1.42
N THR A 159 -7.88 5.80 -1.25
CA THR A 159 -7.10 5.20 -2.34
C THR A 159 -7.15 3.68 -2.23
N ARG A 160 -6.32 2.97 -3.00
CA ARG A 160 -6.22 1.51 -3.00
C ARG A 160 -4.76 1.09 -3.08
N TYR A 161 -4.37 0.10 -2.27
CA TYR A 161 -3.02 -0.47 -2.33
C TYR A 161 -2.95 -1.95 -1.92
N TRP A 162 -1.84 -2.57 -2.29
CA TRP A 162 -1.33 -3.82 -1.72
C TRP A 162 0.17 -3.90 -2.01
N ASP A 163 0.98 -3.42 -1.07
CA ASP A 163 2.46 -3.38 -1.13
C ASP A 163 3.13 -4.67 -0.60
N CYS A 164 2.35 -5.56 -0.01
CA CYS A 164 2.75 -6.75 0.74
C CYS A 164 3.60 -6.49 2.01
N CYS A 165 3.83 -5.24 2.43
CA CYS A 165 4.69 -4.91 3.56
C CYS A 165 4.11 -5.39 4.90
N LYS A 166 4.99 -5.59 5.91
CA LYS A 166 4.54 -5.63 7.31
C LYS A 166 3.86 -4.28 7.64
N PRO A 167 2.57 -4.27 7.99
CA PRO A 167 1.82 -3.03 8.18
C PRO A 167 2.19 -2.38 9.53
N SER A 168 2.15 -1.05 9.64
CA SER A 168 2.84 -0.34 10.73
C SER A 168 2.25 -0.55 12.14
N CYS A 169 0.99 -1.00 12.26
CA CYS A 169 0.40 -1.42 13.55
C CYS A 169 0.76 -2.86 13.96
N ALA A 170 1.62 -3.54 13.19
CA ALA A 170 2.20 -4.84 13.52
C ALA A 170 3.50 -4.77 14.35
N TRP A 171 3.87 -3.58 14.82
CA TRP A 171 4.98 -3.36 15.74
C TRP A 171 4.46 -3.12 17.15
N ASP A 172 5.15 -3.67 18.15
CA ASP A 172 4.81 -3.43 19.56
C ASP A 172 4.88 -1.95 19.95
N GLY A 173 4.13 -1.57 20.99
CA GLY A 173 4.09 -0.21 21.52
C GLY A 173 3.40 0.84 20.63
N LYS A 174 2.98 0.49 19.41
CA LYS A 174 2.31 1.43 18.48
C LYS A 174 0.99 1.99 18.99
N ALA A 175 0.25 1.22 19.80
CA ALA A 175 -1.03 1.61 20.42
C ALA A 175 -1.32 0.79 21.68
N SER A 176 -2.32 1.20 22.47
CA SER A 176 -2.89 0.36 23.54
C SER A 176 -3.80 -0.71 22.91
N VAL A 177 -3.26 -1.92 22.75
CA VAL A 177 -3.92 -3.06 22.13
C VAL A 177 -3.64 -4.34 22.91
N THR A 178 -4.46 -5.38 22.69
CA THR A 178 -4.28 -6.71 23.30
C THR A 178 -3.05 -7.44 22.76
N LYS A 179 -2.79 -7.29 21.45
CA LYS A 179 -1.61 -7.68 20.67
C LYS A 179 -1.51 -6.75 19.46
N PRO A 180 -0.32 -6.51 18.87
CA PRO A 180 -0.21 -5.83 17.58
C PRO A 180 -0.81 -6.67 16.43
N VAL A 181 -0.94 -6.08 15.24
CA VAL A 181 -1.41 -6.79 14.03
C VAL A 181 -0.49 -7.96 13.68
N LEU A 182 -1.07 -9.14 13.48
CA LEU A 182 -0.35 -10.33 13.02
C LEU A 182 0.27 -10.12 11.64
N THR A 183 1.51 -10.59 11.49
CA THR A 183 2.23 -10.66 10.21
C THR A 183 2.40 -12.11 9.79
N CYS A 184 2.76 -12.33 8.52
CA CYS A 184 2.98 -13.65 7.97
C CYS A 184 4.32 -13.75 7.25
N ALA A 185 4.83 -14.97 7.12
CA ALA A 185 6.00 -15.29 6.32
C ALA A 185 5.71 -15.11 4.80
N LYS A 186 6.69 -15.48 3.96
CA LYS A 186 6.58 -15.36 2.50
C LYS A 186 5.37 -16.12 1.90
N ASP A 187 4.85 -17.14 2.57
CA ASP A 187 3.61 -17.85 2.18
C ASP A 187 2.31 -17.03 2.39
N GLY A 188 2.37 -15.94 3.16
CA GLY A 188 1.22 -15.13 3.58
C GLY A 188 0.28 -15.82 4.56
N VAL A 189 0.69 -16.94 5.19
CA VAL A 189 -0.15 -17.74 6.10
C VAL A 189 0.54 -18.02 7.44
N SER A 190 1.81 -18.43 7.42
CA SER A 190 2.56 -18.77 8.63
C SER A 190 2.81 -17.52 9.47
N ARG A 191 2.13 -17.39 10.61
CA ARG A 191 2.19 -16.19 11.46
C ARG A 191 3.59 -15.96 12.02
N LEU A 192 4.03 -14.70 12.05
CA LEU A 192 5.33 -14.26 12.57
C LEU A 192 5.21 -13.27 13.73
N GLY A 193 6.28 -13.17 14.52
CA GLY A 193 6.37 -12.29 15.68
C GLY A 193 6.39 -10.79 15.31
N ALA A 194 5.98 -9.96 16.28
CA ALA A 194 5.91 -8.50 16.13
C ALA A 194 7.30 -7.83 16.06
N ASP A 195 8.36 -8.56 16.44
CA ASP A 195 9.78 -8.23 16.31
C ASP A 195 10.32 -8.45 14.88
N VAL A 196 9.75 -9.39 14.12
CA VAL A 196 10.32 -9.81 12.82
C VAL A 196 10.26 -8.68 11.79
N GLN A 197 11.40 -8.42 11.14
CA GLN A 197 11.58 -7.30 10.21
C GLN A 197 10.72 -7.44 8.93
N SER A 198 10.26 -6.30 8.40
CA SER A 198 9.45 -6.20 7.17
C SER A 198 10.21 -6.66 5.92
N GLY A 199 9.58 -7.49 5.09
CA GLY A 199 10.10 -7.91 3.78
C GLY A 199 10.34 -6.76 2.78
N CYS A 200 9.77 -5.58 3.02
CA CYS A 200 10.02 -4.36 2.26
C CYS A 200 11.36 -3.68 2.57
N VAL A 201 12.06 -4.11 3.63
CA VAL A 201 13.43 -3.67 3.97
C VAL A 201 14.37 -4.87 4.17
N GLY A 202 14.14 -5.96 3.43
CA GLY A 202 14.98 -7.17 3.45
C GLY A 202 14.68 -8.17 4.57
N GLY A 203 13.64 -7.93 5.37
CA GLY A 203 13.16 -8.86 6.40
C GLY A 203 12.32 -10.03 5.85
N GLN A 204 11.53 -10.65 6.73
CA GLN A 204 10.77 -11.87 6.45
C GLN A 204 9.27 -11.76 6.76
N ALA A 205 8.82 -10.66 7.37
CA ALA A 205 7.43 -10.40 7.71
C ALA A 205 6.71 -9.58 6.61
N TYR A 206 5.55 -10.07 6.21
CA TYR A 206 4.69 -9.53 5.17
C TYR A 206 3.26 -9.36 5.69
N MET A 207 2.43 -8.65 4.94
CA MET A 207 0.98 -8.66 5.13
C MET A 207 0.41 -10.06 4.89
N CYS A 208 -0.50 -10.50 5.76
CA CYS A 208 -1.12 -11.81 5.67
C CYS A 208 -2.20 -11.88 4.58
N ASN A 209 -2.35 -13.06 3.97
CA ASN A 209 -3.35 -13.32 2.94
C ASN A 209 -4.78 -13.11 3.46
N ASP A 210 -5.07 -13.28 4.74
CA ASP A 210 -6.40 -13.07 5.30
C ASP A 210 -6.73 -11.59 5.58
N ASN A 211 -5.78 -10.66 5.45
CA ASN A 211 -6.00 -9.21 5.50
C ASN A 211 -6.59 -8.64 4.18
N GLN A 212 -7.29 -9.47 3.42
CA GLN A 212 -8.03 -9.06 2.21
C GLN A 212 -9.44 -8.56 2.55
N PRO A 213 -10.06 -7.74 1.68
CA PRO A 213 -11.45 -7.31 1.81
C PRO A 213 -12.43 -8.40 1.36
N TRP A 214 -13.61 -8.45 1.97
CA TRP A 214 -14.65 -9.44 1.64
C TRP A 214 -16.07 -8.90 1.82
N VAL A 215 -17.02 -9.54 1.13
CA VAL A 215 -18.45 -9.18 1.15
C VAL A 215 -19.14 -9.78 2.37
N ILE A 216 -19.97 -8.98 3.04
CA ILE A 216 -20.95 -9.46 4.04
C ILE A 216 -22.34 -9.53 3.41
N ASN A 217 -22.73 -8.51 2.63
CA ASN A 217 -23.92 -8.49 1.77
C ASN A 217 -23.78 -7.37 0.71
N ASP A 218 -24.79 -7.20 -0.15
CA ASP A 218 -24.78 -6.21 -1.23
C ASP A 218 -24.47 -4.77 -0.78
N ASN A 219 -24.79 -4.40 0.47
CA ASN A 219 -24.57 -3.06 1.02
C ASN A 219 -23.43 -2.97 2.03
N LEU A 220 -22.83 -4.10 2.46
CA LEU A 220 -21.77 -4.14 3.46
C LEU A 220 -20.61 -5.06 3.05
N SER A 221 -19.38 -4.55 3.14
CA SER A 221 -18.14 -5.34 3.12
C SER A 221 -17.29 -5.05 4.36
N TYR A 222 -16.41 -5.98 4.69
CA TYR A 222 -15.37 -5.84 5.72
C TYR A 222 -13.98 -5.90 5.10
N GLY A 223 -13.00 -5.27 5.73
CA GLY A 223 -11.63 -5.26 5.24
C GLY A 223 -10.68 -4.44 6.12
N PHE A 224 -9.66 -3.87 5.49
CA PHE A 224 -8.52 -3.26 6.17
C PHE A 224 -8.01 -2.06 5.39
N ALA A 225 -7.28 -1.17 6.07
CA ALA A 225 -6.72 0.04 5.47
C ALA A 225 -5.42 0.48 6.14
N ALA A 226 -4.62 1.27 5.41
CA ALA A 226 -3.79 2.29 6.04
C ALA A 226 -4.64 3.54 6.30
N ALA A 227 -4.30 4.36 7.29
CA ALA A 227 -4.97 5.65 7.45
C ALA A 227 -4.09 6.77 8.02
N SER A 228 -4.54 8.01 7.80
CA SER A 228 -4.11 9.24 8.46
C SER A 228 -5.36 10.00 8.91
N LEU A 229 -5.56 10.16 10.23
CA LEU A 229 -6.82 10.70 10.80
C LEU A 229 -6.57 11.97 11.61
N GLY A 230 -7.17 13.09 11.18
CA GLY A 230 -6.92 14.40 11.77
C GLY A 230 -5.43 14.76 11.81
N SER A 231 -4.97 15.25 12.96
CA SER A 231 -3.55 15.41 13.31
C SER A 231 -3.08 14.36 14.34
N ALA A 232 -3.82 13.26 14.50
CA ALA A 232 -3.54 12.27 15.52
C ALA A 232 -2.42 11.30 15.10
N GLY A 233 -1.57 10.92 16.06
CA GLY A 233 -0.58 9.87 15.85
C GLY A 233 -1.19 8.46 15.82
N ALA A 234 -0.44 7.50 15.28
CA ALA A 234 -0.82 6.10 15.10
C ALA A 234 -1.46 5.46 16.36
N SER A 235 -1.01 5.83 17.55
CA SER A 235 -1.52 5.32 18.83
C SER A 235 -3.01 5.57 19.05
N ALA A 236 -3.58 6.60 18.44
CA ALA A 236 -5.00 6.93 18.54
C ALA A 236 -5.90 6.03 17.66
N PHE A 237 -5.38 5.49 16.55
CA PHE A 237 -6.20 4.82 15.52
C PHE A 237 -5.74 3.42 15.09
N CYS A 238 -4.49 3.02 15.36
CA CYS A 238 -4.03 1.65 15.09
C CYS A 238 -4.96 0.61 15.72
N CYS A 239 -5.37 -0.37 14.91
CA CYS A 239 -6.36 -1.40 15.22
C CYS A 239 -7.76 -0.90 15.62
N GLY A 240 -8.04 0.39 15.45
CA GLY A 240 -9.40 0.93 15.50
C GLY A 240 -10.18 0.56 14.24
N CYS A 241 -11.50 0.43 14.36
CA CYS A 241 -12.37 0.14 13.24
C CYS A 241 -13.28 1.32 12.90
N TYR A 242 -13.59 1.47 11.62
CA TYR A 242 -14.33 2.60 11.08
C TYR A 242 -15.36 2.13 10.06
N GLU A 243 -16.63 2.51 10.22
CA GLU A 243 -17.63 2.38 9.16
C GLU A 243 -17.39 3.53 8.17
N LEU A 244 -16.87 3.21 6.99
CA LEU A 244 -16.85 4.09 5.84
C LEU A 244 -18.18 3.94 5.09
N THR A 245 -18.84 5.04 4.77
CA THR A 245 -19.99 5.09 3.85
C THR A 245 -19.60 5.93 2.64
N PHE A 246 -19.50 5.30 1.47
CA PHE A 246 -19.09 5.98 0.24
C PHE A 246 -20.14 7.01 -0.18
N THR A 247 -19.69 8.19 -0.61
CA THR A 247 -20.58 9.30 -1.01
C THR A 247 -20.71 9.47 -2.52
N ASN A 248 -19.70 9.04 -3.28
CA ASN A 248 -19.61 9.22 -4.74
C ASN A 248 -19.34 7.89 -5.49
N THR A 249 -19.13 7.96 -6.81
CA THR A 249 -18.93 6.83 -7.74
C THR A 249 -20.06 5.77 -7.74
N ALA A 250 -19.84 4.65 -8.44
CA ALA A 250 -20.80 3.54 -8.53
C ALA A 250 -21.02 2.78 -7.21
N VAL A 251 -20.25 3.05 -6.16
CA VAL A 251 -20.40 2.45 -4.82
C VAL A 251 -21.07 3.37 -3.79
N SER A 252 -21.48 4.60 -4.17
CA SER A 252 -22.19 5.52 -3.27
C SER A 252 -23.34 4.85 -2.50
N GLY A 253 -23.43 5.12 -1.20
CA GLY A 253 -24.39 4.52 -0.27
C GLY A 253 -24.00 3.14 0.30
N LYS A 254 -23.04 2.42 -0.31
CA LYS A 254 -22.48 1.18 0.29
C LYS A 254 -21.61 1.51 1.51
N LYS A 255 -21.49 0.53 2.40
CA LYS A 255 -20.70 0.57 3.62
C LYS A 255 -19.52 -0.38 3.58
N PHE A 256 -18.37 0.08 4.07
CA PHE A 256 -17.16 -0.72 4.21
C PHE A 256 -16.61 -0.51 5.62
N VAL A 257 -16.62 -1.54 6.46
CA VAL A 257 -15.97 -1.45 7.78
C VAL A 257 -14.53 -1.93 7.65
N VAL A 258 -13.60 -1.03 7.94
CA VAL A 258 -12.16 -1.34 7.92
C VAL A 258 -11.58 -1.29 9.32
N GLN A 259 -10.64 -2.19 9.63
CA GLN A 259 -9.66 -1.96 10.67
C GLN A 259 -8.43 -1.27 10.08
N VAL A 260 -7.94 -0.22 10.75
CA VAL A 260 -6.67 0.40 10.36
C VAL A 260 -5.52 -0.45 10.88
N THR A 261 -4.78 -1.08 9.97
CA THR A 261 -3.61 -1.93 10.28
C THR A 261 -2.28 -1.24 9.96
N ASN A 262 -2.31 -0.16 9.19
CA ASN A 262 -1.13 0.58 8.75
C ASN A 262 -1.30 2.11 8.91
N THR A 263 -0.19 2.83 8.89
CA THR A 263 -0.13 4.29 8.71
C THR A 263 0.38 4.57 7.31
N GLY A 264 -0.14 5.60 6.66
CA GLY A 264 0.48 6.15 5.45
C GLY A 264 0.93 7.58 5.76
N ASP A 265 2.24 7.78 5.78
CA ASP A 265 2.86 9.06 6.16
C ASP A 265 2.85 10.08 5.01
N ASP A 266 2.43 9.63 3.82
CA ASP A 266 2.13 10.37 2.59
C ASP A 266 0.63 10.73 2.43
N LEU A 267 -0.23 10.24 3.32
CA LEU A 267 -1.67 10.42 3.24
C LEU A 267 -2.13 11.77 3.82
N THR A 268 -3.05 12.42 3.11
CA THR A 268 -3.73 13.65 3.56
C THR A 268 -4.66 13.41 4.78
N THR A 269 -5.11 14.49 5.41
CA THR A 269 -6.01 14.43 6.57
C THR A 269 -7.30 13.66 6.27
N ASN A 270 -7.63 12.67 7.11
CA ASN A 270 -8.79 11.78 6.99
C ASN A 270 -8.79 10.92 5.71
N HIS A 271 -7.64 10.37 5.36
CA HIS A 271 -7.47 9.54 4.17
C HIS A 271 -7.30 8.07 4.59
N PHE A 272 -8.08 7.16 3.98
CA PHE A 272 -7.98 5.71 4.14
C PHE A 272 -7.47 5.05 2.85
N ASP A 273 -6.27 4.48 2.87
CA ASP A 273 -5.76 3.70 1.74
C ASP A 273 -6.21 2.24 1.87
N LEU A 274 -7.11 1.81 1.01
CA LEU A 274 -7.86 0.57 1.20
C LEU A 274 -7.05 -0.65 0.72
N GLN A 275 -6.84 -1.63 1.60
CA GLN A 275 -6.08 -2.83 1.29
C GLN A 275 -6.89 -3.72 0.33
N MET A 276 -6.41 -3.87 -0.91
CA MET A 276 -6.99 -4.77 -1.91
C MET A 276 -5.91 -5.27 -2.87
N PRO A 277 -5.67 -6.59 -3.01
CA PRO A 277 -4.65 -7.11 -3.91
C PRO A 277 -4.83 -6.63 -5.35
N GLY A 278 -3.73 -6.24 -5.98
CA GLY A 278 -3.76 -5.60 -7.29
C GLY A 278 -4.22 -4.13 -7.27
N GLY A 279 -4.37 -3.50 -6.10
CA GLY A 279 -4.60 -2.05 -5.97
C GLY A 279 -3.41 -1.17 -6.39
N GLY A 280 -2.21 -1.74 -6.48
CA GLY A 280 -0.94 -1.03 -6.72
C GLY A 280 -0.03 -1.17 -5.50
N VAL A 281 1.29 -1.17 -5.70
CA VAL A 281 2.27 -1.30 -4.60
C VAL A 281 2.63 0.05 -3.98
N GLY A 282 2.40 1.16 -4.70
CA GLY A 282 2.65 2.51 -4.22
C GLY A 282 4.15 2.81 -4.11
N TYR A 283 4.57 3.39 -2.99
CA TYR A 283 5.96 3.76 -2.76
C TYR A 283 6.88 2.53 -2.62
N PHE A 284 6.51 1.61 -1.72
CA PHE A 284 7.24 0.36 -1.46
C PHE A 284 6.83 -0.78 -2.42
N ASN A 285 7.56 -1.89 -2.39
CA ASN A 285 7.17 -3.11 -3.13
C ASN A 285 7.74 -4.37 -2.45
N GLY A 286 7.09 -4.83 -1.39
CA GLY A 286 7.34 -6.14 -0.79
C GLY A 286 6.77 -7.29 -1.62
N CYS A 287 5.87 -7.02 -2.58
CA CYS A 287 5.32 -8.06 -3.44
C CYS A 287 6.38 -8.64 -4.40
N GLN A 288 7.42 -7.87 -4.72
CA GLN A 288 8.59 -8.39 -5.44
C GLN A 288 9.37 -9.41 -4.59
N SER A 289 9.59 -9.14 -3.29
CA SER A 289 10.28 -10.10 -2.41
C SER A 289 9.36 -11.24 -1.93
N GLN A 290 8.05 -11.05 -1.83
CA GLN A 290 7.08 -12.09 -1.44
C GLN A 290 6.67 -13.00 -2.61
N TRP A 291 6.21 -12.41 -3.72
CA TRP A 291 5.51 -13.10 -4.81
C TRP A 291 6.24 -12.99 -6.16
N ASN A 292 7.48 -12.49 -6.18
CA ASN A 292 8.32 -12.35 -7.36
C ASN A 292 7.68 -11.47 -8.46
N THR A 293 6.94 -10.42 -8.07
CA THR A 293 6.34 -9.47 -9.02
C THR A 293 7.37 -8.58 -9.73
N ASN A 294 6.92 -7.86 -10.76
CA ASN A 294 7.70 -6.78 -11.38
C ASN A 294 8.00 -5.65 -10.36
N THR A 295 8.88 -4.73 -10.75
CA THR A 295 9.31 -3.54 -9.99
C THR A 295 8.15 -2.66 -9.50
N ASP A 296 7.03 -2.71 -10.21
CA ASP A 296 5.84 -1.89 -9.97
C ASP A 296 4.61 -2.74 -9.59
N GLY A 297 4.84 -4.02 -9.24
CA GLY A 297 3.81 -4.97 -8.80
C GLY A 297 3.23 -5.81 -9.95
N TRP A 298 1.92 -6.05 -9.89
CA TRP A 298 1.17 -6.81 -10.91
C TRP A 298 0.61 -5.94 -12.06
N GLY A 299 0.70 -4.62 -11.95
CA GLY A 299 0.12 -3.67 -12.90
C GLY A 299 0.82 -2.31 -12.84
N ALA A 300 0.07 -1.21 -12.90
CA ALA A 300 0.61 0.12 -12.64
C ALA A 300 1.02 0.28 -11.17
N ARG A 301 2.14 0.97 -10.90
CA ARG A 301 2.69 1.14 -9.54
C ARG A 301 1.66 1.69 -8.55
N TYR A 302 0.92 2.72 -8.98
CA TYR A 302 -0.22 3.30 -8.29
C TYR A 302 -1.50 2.94 -9.07
N GLY A 303 -2.58 2.57 -8.38
CA GLY A 303 -3.84 2.15 -9.00
C GLY A 303 -3.87 0.71 -9.53
N GLY A 304 -2.70 0.08 -9.75
CA GLY A 304 -2.55 -1.36 -9.90
C GLY A 304 -3.01 -1.92 -11.24
N ILE A 305 -3.68 -3.07 -11.20
CA ILE A 305 -4.22 -3.72 -12.40
C ILE A 305 -5.45 -2.99 -12.95
N SER A 306 -5.73 -3.16 -14.25
CA SER A 306 -6.79 -2.42 -14.95
C SER A 306 -8.13 -3.16 -15.07
N SER A 307 -8.10 -4.50 -15.07
CA SER A 307 -9.23 -5.36 -15.41
C SER A 307 -9.39 -6.55 -14.45
N LEU A 308 -10.62 -7.10 -14.38
CA LEU A 308 -10.94 -8.30 -13.60
C LEU A 308 -10.10 -9.53 -14.03
N SER A 309 -9.78 -9.64 -15.32
CA SER A 309 -8.95 -10.71 -15.89
C SER A 309 -7.51 -10.69 -15.40
N GLU A 310 -6.95 -9.51 -15.08
CA GLU A 310 -5.60 -9.43 -14.50
C GLU A 310 -5.52 -10.01 -13.08
N CYS A 311 -6.65 -10.23 -12.40
CA CYS A 311 -6.66 -10.95 -11.12
C CYS A 311 -6.18 -12.40 -11.24
N ASP A 312 -6.26 -13.01 -12.43
CA ASP A 312 -5.76 -14.39 -12.63
C ASP A 312 -4.21 -14.45 -12.69
N ASN A 313 -3.54 -13.29 -12.84
CA ASN A 313 -2.09 -13.16 -12.74
C ASN A 313 -1.59 -13.02 -11.29
N LEU A 314 -2.49 -12.86 -10.31
CA LEU A 314 -2.14 -12.80 -8.89
C LEU A 314 -2.05 -14.22 -8.28
N PRO A 315 -1.23 -14.43 -7.23
CA PRO A 315 -1.24 -15.65 -6.45
C PRO A 315 -2.66 -16.05 -6.04
N THR A 316 -3.02 -17.33 -6.17
CA THR A 316 -4.39 -17.84 -5.94
C THR A 316 -4.99 -17.38 -4.62
N GLN A 317 -4.16 -17.27 -3.58
CA GLN A 317 -4.51 -16.79 -2.25
C GLN A 317 -5.04 -15.35 -2.25
N LEU A 318 -4.53 -14.49 -3.15
CA LEU A 318 -4.83 -13.05 -3.24
C LEU A 318 -5.92 -12.72 -4.28
N GLN A 319 -6.41 -13.70 -5.03
CA GLN A 319 -7.39 -13.45 -6.08
C GLN A 319 -8.77 -13.07 -5.52
N ALA A 320 -9.11 -13.45 -4.29
CA ALA A 320 -10.42 -13.17 -3.70
C ALA A 320 -10.65 -11.66 -3.47
N GLY A 321 -9.72 -10.99 -2.80
CA GLY A 321 -9.72 -9.54 -2.58
C GLY A 321 -9.50 -8.75 -3.87
N CYS A 322 -8.73 -9.30 -4.81
CA CYS A 322 -8.63 -8.74 -6.16
C CYS A 322 -9.99 -8.75 -6.88
N LYS A 323 -10.70 -9.88 -6.86
CA LYS A 323 -12.00 -10.03 -7.51
C LYS A 323 -13.10 -9.25 -6.77
N TRP A 324 -12.94 -9.00 -5.46
CA TRP A 324 -13.78 -8.05 -4.69
C TRP A 324 -13.70 -6.61 -5.24
N ARG A 325 -12.50 -6.12 -5.62
CA ARG A 325 -12.30 -4.77 -6.18
C ARG A 325 -13.20 -4.53 -7.40
N PHE A 326 -13.25 -5.48 -8.32
CA PHE A 326 -14.04 -5.37 -9.55
C PHE A 326 -15.51 -5.75 -9.37
N GLY A 327 -15.80 -6.67 -8.44
CA GLY A 327 -17.16 -7.11 -8.11
C GLY A 327 -17.91 -6.13 -7.21
N TRP A 328 -17.87 -6.34 -5.89
CA TRP A 328 -18.67 -5.57 -4.94
C TRP A 328 -18.32 -4.08 -4.92
N PHE A 329 -17.03 -3.76 -5.09
CA PHE A 329 -16.49 -2.39 -5.13
C PHE A 329 -16.50 -1.78 -6.55
N LYS A 330 -16.98 -2.53 -7.55
CA LYS A 330 -17.25 -2.07 -8.94
C LYS A 330 -16.09 -1.33 -9.64
N ASN A 331 -14.84 -1.58 -9.22
CA ASN A 331 -13.64 -0.85 -9.64
C ASN A 331 -13.77 0.67 -9.47
N ALA A 332 -14.40 1.12 -8.37
CA ALA A 332 -14.49 2.54 -8.05
C ALA A 332 -13.10 3.17 -7.89
N ASP A 333 -12.85 4.27 -8.58
CA ASP A 333 -11.59 4.99 -8.52
C ASP A 333 -11.65 6.04 -7.40
N ASN A 334 -10.89 5.79 -6.32
CA ASN A 334 -10.67 6.69 -5.19
C ASN A 334 -11.95 7.39 -4.65
N PRO A 335 -13.01 6.63 -4.28
CA PRO A 335 -14.26 7.23 -3.82
C PRO A 335 -14.11 8.00 -2.50
N ASP A 336 -14.88 9.07 -2.39
CA ASP A 336 -15.02 9.86 -1.16
C ASP A 336 -15.90 9.11 -0.14
N VAL A 337 -15.65 9.34 1.14
CA VAL A 337 -16.37 8.70 2.25
C VAL A 337 -16.81 9.72 3.30
N THR A 338 -17.93 9.40 3.95
CA THR A 338 -18.14 9.78 5.35
C THR A 338 -17.70 8.60 6.23
N PHE A 339 -17.07 8.87 7.37
CA PHE A 339 -16.60 7.81 8.26
C PHE A 339 -16.95 8.09 9.72
N LYS A 340 -17.01 7.01 10.52
CA LYS A 340 -17.11 7.07 11.97
C LYS A 340 -16.47 5.86 12.63
N ALA A 341 -15.88 6.05 13.80
CA ALA A 341 -15.34 4.97 14.63
C ALA A 341 -16.46 4.02 15.09
N VAL A 342 -16.18 2.71 15.03
CA VAL A 342 -17.07 1.63 15.46
C VAL A 342 -16.31 0.59 16.28
N THR A 343 -17.00 -0.16 17.12
CA THR A 343 -16.45 -1.37 17.74
C THR A 343 -16.01 -2.33 16.64
N CYS A 344 -14.81 -2.91 16.73
CA CYS A 344 -14.35 -3.85 15.70
C CYS A 344 -15.23 -5.13 15.67
N PRO A 345 -15.74 -5.53 14.48
CA PRO A 345 -16.36 -6.84 14.30
C PRO A 345 -15.40 -7.98 14.68
N ALA A 346 -15.93 -9.06 15.27
CA ALA A 346 -15.13 -10.20 15.71
C ALA A 346 -14.41 -10.89 14.54
N GLU A 347 -15.01 -10.89 13.35
CA GLU A 347 -14.47 -11.46 12.11
C GLU A 347 -13.26 -10.68 11.59
N ILE A 348 -13.19 -9.37 11.89
CA ILE A 348 -12.03 -8.52 11.58
C ILE A 348 -10.91 -8.77 12.59
N ILE A 349 -11.22 -8.79 13.90
CA ILE A 349 -10.25 -9.08 14.97
C ILE A 349 -9.64 -10.48 14.81
N ALA A 350 -10.43 -11.48 14.41
CA ALA A 350 -9.97 -12.87 14.25
C ALA A 350 -8.87 -13.06 13.19
N LYS A 351 -8.77 -12.14 12.22
CA LYS A 351 -7.73 -12.14 11.17
C LYS A 351 -6.43 -11.51 11.64
N THR A 352 -6.53 -10.31 12.21
CA THR A 352 -5.36 -9.51 12.62
C THR A 352 -4.84 -9.83 14.01
N GLY A 353 -5.63 -10.49 14.86
CA GLY A 353 -5.34 -10.71 16.27
C GLY A 353 -5.31 -9.44 17.13
N CYS A 354 -5.58 -8.26 16.54
CA CYS A 354 -5.39 -6.96 17.16
C CYS A 354 -6.73 -6.32 17.55
N GLN A 355 -6.88 -5.99 18.83
CA GLN A 355 -8.03 -5.28 19.38
C GLN A 355 -7.53 -4.17 20.30
N ARG A 356 -8.14 -2.98 20.22
CA ARG A 356 -7.85 -1.87 21.15
C ARG A 356 -8.45 -2.17 22.53
N ASN A 357 -7.71 -1.80 23.57
CA ASN A 357 -8.12 -1.92 24.97
C ASN A 357 -9.15 -0.83 25.35
#